data_AF-A0AAU1EEX8-F1
#
_entry.id   AF-A0AAU1EEX8-F1
#
_cell.length_a   1.000
_cell.length_b   1.000
_cell.length_c   1.000
_cell.angle_alpha   90.00
_cell.angle_beta   90.00
_cell.angle_gamma   90.00
#
_symmetry.space_group_name_H-M   'P 1'
#
loop_
_entity.id
_entity.type
_entity.pdbx_description
1 polymer ?
#
loop_
_entity_poly.entity_id
_entity_poly.type
_entity_poly.pdbx_seq_one_letter_code
_entity_poly.pdbx_strand_id
1 'polypeptide(L)'
;MDALSVTLISAVTSGAISLTLAWVSGRQQRRDSERVQRETRTMAYLNPLRWHTAEVHHRLSLYATSVERDGCYPPAQVLADPREMEGKGAGWFAGKGVALGSSVWMTACLFAQMTRTRHDLPFLRLAGNDDTRLPGLLQKVHAAFAACEIYYATQSSIGTDALLEPEGRLRSYREFCDLLAEPDRRVWADPVTWFLIAVAHGERRPALQRVLDALSELSAFLDDSLAGGASLRARHGAEIHRPRGGSPGTGTGPGAGAGGDLGAAAGAGSGPDAGVGRGRVPSLSPHPIPAPGPDPSPDPVLRPIPAPGPNSGPDPVPRPNPDPGPRPGPEPGAGPGLDAGQGPDPGP
;
A
#
# COMPACT_ATOMS: atom_id res chain seq x y z
N MET A 1 9.80 20.70 71.48
CA MET A 1 9.87 20.87 70.01
C MET A 1 9.10 22.13 69.71
N ASP A 2 9.77 23.15 69.19
CA ASP A 2 9.19 24.47 69.00
C ASP A 2 8.25 24.48 67.79
N ALA A 3 7.14 25.22 67.88
CA ALA A 3 6.17 25.33 66.79
C ALA A 3 6.82 25.74 65.45
N LEU A 4 7.90 26.52 65.51
CA LEU A 4 8.69 26.92 64.35
C LEU A 4 9.40 25.73 63.66
N SER A 5 9.89 24.74 64.40
CA SER A 5 10.54 23.56 63.82
C SER A 5 9.53 22.70 63.04
N VAL A 6 8.32 22.53 63.58
CA VAL A 6 7.24 21.77 62.93
C VAL A 6 6.77 22.46 61.65
N THR A 7 6.62 23.79 61.69
CA THR A 7 6.18 24.58 60.53
C THR A 7 7.21 24.55 59.41
N LEU A 8 8.51 24.62 59.76
CA LEU A 8 9.60 24.60 58.79
C LEU A 8 9.78 23.20 58.17
N ILE A 9 9.65 22.13 58.97
CA ILE A 9 9.65 20.75 58.46
C ILE A 9 8.46 20.51 57.52
N SER A 10 7.27 21.02 57.86
CA SER A 10 6.07 20.91 57.02
C SER A 10 6.21 21.67 55.69
N ALA A 11 6.78 22.88 55.71
CA ALA A 11 7.03 23.66 54.50
C ALA A 11 8.06 22.99 53.57
N VAL A 12 9.15 22.44 54.14
CA VAL A 12 10.19 21.74 53.37
C VAL A 12 9.66 20.44 52.76
N THR A 13 8.87 19.66 53.52
CA THR A 13 8.26 18.42 53.02
C THR A 13 7.21 18.69 51.93
N SER A 14 6.37 19.71 52.10
CA SER A 14 5.39 20.13 51.08
C SER A 14 6.07 20.62 49.78
N GLY A 15 7.17 21.38 49.92
CA GLY A 15 7.97 21.82 48.77
C GLY A 15 8.63 20.65 48.02
N ALA A 16 9.18 19.67 48.75
CA ALA A 16 9.78 18.48 48.16
C ALA A 16 8.76 17.57 47.45
N ILE A 17 7.57 17.40 48.02
CA ILE A 17 6.47 16.64 47.40
C ILE A 17 5.99 17.34 46.12
N SER A 18 5.84 18.67 46.14
CA SER A 18 5.39 19.43 44.97
C SER A 18 6.40 19.37 43.81
N LEU A 19 7.70 19.48 44.11
CA LEU A 19 8.78 19.34 43.13
C LEU A 19 8.87 17.93 42.54
N THR A 20 8.75 16.90 43.36
CA THR A 20 8.77 15.51 42.88
C THR A 20 7.54 15.19 42.03
N LEU A 21 6.35 15.66 42.41
CA LEU A 21 5.13 15.49 41.61
C LEU A 21 5.22 16.24 40.27
N ALA A 22 5.74 17.47 40.26
CA ALA A 22 5.96 18.25 39.04
C ALA A 22 6.98 17.58 38.09
N TRP A 23 8.04 16.98 38.64
CA TRP A 23 9.04 16.27 37.85
C TRP A 23 8.53 14.93 37.30
N VAL A 24 7.80 14.16 38.11
CA VAL A 24 7.17 12.90 37.68
C VAL A 24 6.10 13.17 36.62
N SER A 25 5.22 14.16 36.84
CA SER A 25 4.21 14.56 35.86
C SER A 25 4.83 15.10 34.58
N GLY A 26 5.87 15.92 34.64
CA GLY A 26 6.59 16.40 33.46
C GLY A 26 7.26 15.28 32.65
N ARG A 27 7.82 14.27 33.34
CA ARG A 27 8.34 13.06 32.68
C ARG A 27 7.24 12.20 32.08
N GLN A 28 6.13 12.06 32.78
CA GLN A 28 4.97 11.29 32.31
C GLN A 28 4.36 11.95 31.06
N GLN A 29 4.13 13.26 31.11
CA GLN A 29 3.60 14.04 30.00
C GLN A 29 4.51 14.02 28.78
N ARG A 30 5.84 14.09 28.97
CA ARG A 30 6.80 13.91 27.87
C ARG A 30 6.69 12.53 27.24
N ARG A 31 6.68 11.47 28.05
CA ARG A 31 6.49 10.09 27.56
C ARG A 31 5.17 9.91 26.83
N ASP A 32 4.09 10.47 27.35
CA ASP A 32 2.76 10.38 26.74
C ASP A 32 2.72 11.15 25.42
N SER A 33 3.31 12.35 25.36
CA SER A 33 3.40 13.13 24.12
C SER A 33 4.24 12.43 23.04
N GLU A 34 5.38 11.84 23.42
CA GLU A 34 6.20 11.04 22.50
C GLU A 34 5.44 9.80 22.03
N ARG A 35 4.69 9.14 22.93
CA ARG A 35 3.87 7.98 22.59
C ARG A 35 2.78 8.36 21.57
N VAL A 36 2.04 9.43 21.80
CA VAL A 36 0.98 9.91 20.89
C VAL A 36 1.57 10.31 19.54
N GLN A 37 2.68 11.04 19.51
CA GLN A 37 3.35 11.40 18.25
C GLN A 37 3.82 10.17 17.48
N ARG A 38 4.35 9.15 18.18
CA ARG A 38 4.79 7.90 17.58
C ARG A 38 3.61 7.08 17.06
N GLU A 39 2.54 6.93 17.82
CA GLU A 39 1.31 6.25 17.39
C GLU A 39 0.70 6.94 16.17
N THR A 40 0.70 8.27 16.16
CA THR A 40 0.25 9.07 15.01
C THR A 40 1.10 8.80 13.77
N ARG A 41 2.43 8.77 13.90
CA ARG A 41 3.33 8.42 12.79
C ARG A 41 3.09 6.99 12.33
N THR A 42 3.07 6.02 13.23
CA THR A 42 2.80 4.61 12.90
C THR A 42 1.50 4.46 12.11
N MET A 43 0.42 5.11 12.55
CA MET A 43 -0.86 5.10 11.84
C MET A 43 -0.78 5.78 10.46
N ALA A 44 -0.02 6.87 10.33
CA ALA A 44 0.13 7.59 9.06
C ALA A 44 0.82 6.77 7.95
N TYR A 45 1.66 5.79 8.31
CA TYR A 45 2.32 4.91 7.32
C TYR A 45 1.65 3.54 7.20
N LEU A 46 1.30 2.91 8.33
CA LEU A 46 0.78 1.54 8.32
C LEU A 46 -0.68 1.48 7.84
N ASN A 47 -1.52 2.49 8.10
CA ASN A 47 -2.90 2.47 7.61
C ASN A 47 -2.98 2.55 6.08
N PRO A 48 -2.26 3.47 5.39
CA PRO A 48 -2.22 3.45 3.93
C PRO A 48 -1.65 2.15 3.37
N LEU A 49 -0.53 1.65 3.93
CA LEU A 49 0.05 0.38 3.49
C LEU A 49 -0.94 -0.78 3.63
N ARG A 50 -1.64 -0.85 4.76
CA ARG A 50 -2.69 -1.85 5.03
C ARG A 50 -3.81 -1.77 4.00
N TRP A 51 -4.31 -0.57 3.74
CA TRP A 51 -5.39 -0.35 2.77
C TRP A 51 -4.98 -0.79 1.36
N HIS A 52 -3.82 -0.34 0.88
CA HIS A 52 -3.33 -0.69 -0.46
C HIS A 52 -3.00 -2.19 -0.59
N THR A 53 -2.45 -2.81 0.46
CA THR A 53 -2.21 -4.25 0.49
C THR A 53 -3.53 -5.01 0.31
N ALA A 54 -4.56 -4.63 1.06
CA ALA A 54 -5.86 -5.26 0.98
C ALA A 54 -6.56 -5.04 -0.38
N GLU A 55 -6.48 -3.84 -0.93
CA GLU A 55 -7.09 -3.50 -2.22
C GLU A 55 -6.39 -4.23 -3.39
N VAL A 56 -5.05 -4.28 -3.40
CA VAL A 56 -4.30 -5.01 -4.43
C VAL A 56 -4.57 -6.51 -4.33
N HIS A 57 -4.55 -7.07 -3.12
CA HIS A 57 -4.90 -8.48 -2.92
C HIS A 57 -6.30 -8.78 -3.44
N HIS A 58 -7.30 -7.96 -3.09
CA HIS A 58 -8.67 -8.15 -3.55
C HIS A 58 -8.78 -8.09 -5.08
N ARG A 59 -8.11 -7.15 -5.74
CA ARG A 59 -8.13 -7.06 -7.20
C ARG A 59 -7.51 -8.29 -7.84
N LEU A 60 -6.33 -8.69 -7.38
CA LEU A 60 -5.64 -9.87 -7.90
C LEU A 60 -6.44 -11.17 -7.63
N SER A 61 -7.21 -11.24 -6.54
CA SER A 61 -8.08 -12.39 -6.29
C SER A 61 -9.26 -12.44 -7.27
N LEU A 62 -9.79 -11.30 -7.74
CA LEU A 62 -10.79 -11.28 -8.82
C LEU A 62 -10.23 -11.88 -10.11
N TYR A 63 -8.96 -11.59 -10.44
CA TYR A 63 -8.29 -12.22 -11.58
C TYR A 63 -8.15 -13.72 -11.36
N ALA A 64 -7.62 -14.14 -10.21
CA ALA A 64 -7.41 -15.55 -9.88
C ALA A 64 -8.72 -16.36 -9.96
N THR A 65 -9.77 -15.91 -9.27
CA THR A 65 -11.06 -16.61 -9.24
C THR A 65 -11.72 -16.67 -10.62
N SER A 66 -11.64 -15.59 -11.42
CA SER A 66 -12.18 -15.61 -12.78
C SER A 66 -11.41 -16.55 -13.68
N VAL A 67 -10.08 -16.55 -13.59
CA VAL A 67 -9.20 -17.43 -14.37
C VAL A 67 -9.38 -18.90 -13.99
N GLU A 68 -9.62 -19.19 -12.71
CA GLU A 68 -9.93 -20.55 -12.24
C GLU A 68 -11.27 -21.03 -12.79
N ARG A 69 -12.29 -20.17 -12.81
CA ARG A 69 -13.64 -20.53 -13.26
C ARG A 69 -13.77 -20.58 -14.78
N ASP A 70 -13.30 -19.55 -15.47
CA ASP A 70 -13.59 -19.28 -16.87
C ASP A 70 -12.34 -19.36 -17.77
N GLY A 71 -11.16 -19.60 -17.20
CA GLY A 71 -9.88 -19.60 -17.91
C GLY A 71 -9.30 -18.21 -18.16
N CYS A 72 -10.09 -17.15 -18.01
CA CYS A 72 -9.68 -15.77 -18.22
C CYS A 72 -10.38 -14.77 -17.29
N TYR A 73 -9.91 -13.52 -17.29
CA TYR A 73 -10.58 -12.37 -16.67
C TYR A 73 -10.90 -11.30 -17.73
N PRO A 74 -12.06 -11.42 -18.42
CA PRO A 74 -12.41 -10.55 -19.55
C PRO A 74 -12.35 -9.04 -19.27
N PRO A 75 -12.71 -8.52 -18.07
CA PRO A 75 -12.63 -7.08 -17.80
C PRO A 75 -11.23 -6.48 -17.98
N ALA A 76 -10.17 -7.26 -17.82
CA ALA A 76 -8.80 -6.81 -18.01
C ALA A 76 -8.17 -7.21 -19.36
N GLN A 77 -8.85 -8.02 -20.17
CA GLN A 77 -8.43 -8.43 -21.52
C GLN A 77 -8.84 -7.39 -22.57
N VAL A 78 -8.49 -6.14 -22.32
CA VAL A 78 -8.88 -5.00 -23.16
C VAL A 78 -7.77 -4.51 -24.08
N LEU A 79 -6.57 -5.08 -23.92
CA LEU A 79 -5.36 -4.83 -24.71
C LEU A 79 -4.62 -6.16 -24.88
N ALA A 80 -3.95 -6.33 -26.02
CA ALA A 80 -2.98 -7.42 -26.20
C ALA A 80 -1.56 -6.96 -25.80
N ASP A 81 -1.24 -5.69 -26.03
CA ASP A 81 0.06 -5.07 -25.70
C ASP A 81 -0.15 -3.76 -24.90
N PRO A 82 0.63 -3.48 -23.83
CA PRO A 82 0.60 -2.21 -23.10
C PRO A 82 0.76 -0.96 -23.97
N ARG A 83 1.46 -1.06 -25.10
CA ARG A 83 1.64 0.05 -26.07
C ARG A 83 0.31 0.53 -26.64
N GLU A 84 -0.71 -0.33 -26.68
CA GLU A 84 -2.06 0.05 -27.10
C GLU A 84 -2.72 1.05 -26.12
N MET A 85 -2.15 1.29 -24.94
CA MET A 85 -2.59 2.38 -24.04
C MET A 85 -2.26 3.78 -24.60
N GLU A 86 -1.35 3.88 -25.56
CA GLU A 86 -0.97 5.16 -26.17
C GLU A 86 -2.18 5.89 -26.77
N GLY A 87 -2.31 7.16 -26.40
CA GLY A 87 -3.39 8.01 -26.90
C GLY A 87 -4.79 7.63 -26.39
N LYS A 88 -4.93 6.67 -25.48
CA LYS A 88 -6.23 6.38 -24.84
C LYS A 88 -6.60 7.53 -23.90
N GLY A 89 -7.75 8.16 -24.16
CA GLY A 89 -8.26 9.24 -23.31
C GLY A 89 -9.00 8.76 -22.06
N ALA A 90 -9.34 9.71 -21.19
CA ALA A 90 -10.03 9.45 -19.93
C ALA A 90 -11.33 8.62 -20.07
N GLY A 91 -12.08 8.78 -21.17
CA GLY A 91 -13.29 7.99 -21.43
C GLY A 91 -13.03 6.49 -21.59
N TRP A 92 -11.86 6.11 -22.13
CA TRP A 92 -11.48 4.71 -22.21
C TRP A 92 -11.15 4.14 -20.83
N PHE A 93 -10.34 4.86 -20.04
CA PHE A 93 -9.98 4.47 -18.68
C PHE A 93 -11.17 4.46 -17.70
N ALA A 94 -12.17 5.32 -17.90
CA ALA A 94 -13.40 5.30 -17.12
C ALA A 94 -14.38 4.18 -17.57
N GLY A 95 -14.21 3.67 -18.79
CA GLY A 95 -15.05 2.64 -19.38
C GLY A 95 -14.32 1.31 -19.49
N LYS A 96 -13.97 0.92 -20.73
CA LYS A 96 -13.39 -0.39 -21.04
C LYS A 96 -12.08 -0.64 -20.28
N GLY A 97 -11.22 0.36 -20.18
CA GLY A 97 -9.89 0.25 -19.57
C GLY A 97 -9.88 0.22 -18.04
N VAL A 98 -11.03 0.40 -17.37
CA VAL A 98 -11.06 0.70 -15.93
C VAL A 98 -10.48 -0.43 -15.10
N ALA A 99 -10.80 -1.69 -15.39
CA ALA A 99 -10.36 -2.82 -14.57
C ALA A 99 -8.83 -2.99 -14.64
N LEU A 100 -8.26 -2.92 -15.85
CA LEU A 100 -6.81 -2.98 -16.06
C LEU A 100 -6.11 -1.75 -15.47
N GLY A 101 -6.51 -0.55 -15.88
CA GLY A 101 -5.85 0.70 -15.47
C GLY A 101 -5.90 0.94 -13.97
N SER A 102 -7.03 0.67 -13.31
CA SER A 102 -7.13 0.82 -11.86
C SER A 102 -6.35 -0.27 -11.10
N SER A 103 -6.16 -1.46 -11.67
CA SER A 103 -5.29 -2.49 -11.07
C SER A 103 -3.81 -2.14 -11.18
N VAL A 104 -3.38 -1.57 -12.30
CA VAL A 104 -2.03 -0.99 -12.46
C VAL A 104 -1.81 0.14 -11.45
N TRP A 105 -2.77 1.07 -11.34
CA TRP A 105 -2.69 2.19 -10.40
C TRP A 105 -2.61 1.74 -8.94
N MET A 106 -3.45 0.80 -8.51
CA MET A 106 -3.41 0.30 -7.13
C MET A 106 -2.10 -0.42 -6.81
N THR A 107 -1.57 -1.18 -7.77
CA THR A 107 -0.27 -1.85 -7.63
C THR A 107 0.86 -0.82 -7.48
N ALA A 108 0.84 0.25 -8.28
CA ALA A 108 1.79 1.34 -8.17
C ALA A 108 1.69 2.08 -6.82
N CYS A 109 0.47 2.32 -6.34
CA CYS A 109 0.25 2.93 -5.02
C CYS A 109 0.75 2.03 -3.88
N LEU A 110 0.60 0.70 -3.99
CA LEU A 110 1.19 -0.22 -3.04
C LEU A 110 2.71 -0.07 -3.00
N PHE A 111 3.38 -0.06 -4.15
CA PHE A 111 4.83 0.15 -4.20
C PHE A 111 5.25 1.49 -3.60
N ALA A 112 4.50 2.56 -3.85
CA ALA A 112 4.72 3.85 -3.20
C ALA A 112 4.68 3.76 -1.67
N GLN A 113 3.64 3.11 -1.12
CA GLN A 113 3.52 2.95 0.33
C GLN A 113 4.58 2.03 0.92
N MET A 114 4.98 0.98 0.22
CA MET A 114 6.08 0.11 0.63
C MET A 114 7.40 0.88 0.68
N THR A 115 7.68 1.71 -0.33
CA THR A 115 8.88 2.56 -0.37
C THR A 115 8.89 3.58 0.78
N ARG A 116 7.77 4.28 1.01
CA ARG A 116 7.63 5.21 2.14
C ARG A 116 7.83 4.53 3.48
N THR A 117 7.15 3.40 3.68
CA THR A 117 7.26 2.63 4.94
C THR A 117 8.69 2.14 5.17
N ARG A 118 9.41 1.74 4.12
CA ARG A 118 10.83 1.35 4.23
C ARG A 118 11.72 2.54 4.59
N HIS A 119 11.50 3.70 3.97
CA HIS A 119 12.31 4.90 4.24
C HIS A 119 12.19 5.34 5.70
N ASP A 120 10.98 5.34 6.24
CA ASP A 120 10.69 5.78 7.60
C ASP A 120 10.70 4.65 8.65
N LEU A 121 11.10 3.44 8.25
CA LEU A 121 11.14 2.26 9.10
C LEU A 121 11.91 2.44 10.42
N PRO A 122 13.05 3.16 10.47
CA PRO A 122 13.75 3.44 11.73
C PRO A 122 12.91 4.20 12.77
N PHE A 123 11.86 4.88 12.33
CA PHE A 123 10.97 5.68 13.19
C PHE A 123 9.66 4.96 13.54
N LEU A 124 9.41 3.79 12.96
CA LEU A 124 8.24 2.97 13.26
C LEU A 124 8.55 2.03 14.44
N ARG A 125 7.66 2.01 15.42
CA ARG A 125 7.68 1.01 16.51
C ARG A 125 6.47 0.11 16.32
N LEU A 126 6.74 -1.16 16.05
CA LEU A 126 5.69 -2.18 15.99
C LEU A 126 5.42 -2.70 17.40
N ALA A 127 4.21 -3.18 17.65
CA ALA A 127 3.88 -3.77 18.94
C ALA A 127 4.63 -5.11 19.07
N GLY A 128 5.56 -5.21 20.02
CA GLY A 128 6.30 -6.45 20.32
C GLY A 128 7.72 -6.52 19.74
N ASN A 129 8.34 -7.71 19.78
CA ASN A 129 9.69 -7.98 19.25
C ASN A 129 9.74 -8.11 17.71
N ASP A 130 8.72 -7.59 17.02
CA ASP A 130 8.46 -7.82 15.59
C ASP A 130 9.10 -6.75 14.67
N ASP A 131 10.01 -5.91 15.19
CA ASP A 131 10.65 -4.81 14.46
C ASP A 131 11.37 -5.27 13.17
N THR A 132 11.77 -6.54 13.07
CA THR A 132 12.40 -7.13 11.85
C THR A 132 11.41 -7.81 10.90
N ARG A 133 10.19 -8.08 11.35
CA ARG A 133 9.19 -8.86 10.60
C ARG A 133 8.59 -8.05 9.45
N LEU A 134 8.25 -6.78 9.67
CA LEU A 134 7.73 -5.90 8.62
C LEU A 134 8.71 -5.73 7.44
N PRO A 135 10.00 -5.41 7.64
CA PRO A 135 10.99 -5.42 6.56
C PRO A 135 11.02 -6.74 5.78
N GLY A 136 10.98 -7.88 6.47
CA GLY A 136 10.97 -9.21 5.86
C GLY A 136 9.72 -9.45 4.99
N LEU A 137 8.54 -9.05 5.48
CA LEU A 137 7.28 -9.17 4.73
C LEU A 137 7.24 -8.22 3.52
N LEU A 138 7.70 -6.98 3.67
CA LEU A 138 7.85 -6.05 2.54
C LEU A 138 8.79 -6.63 1.48
N GLN A 139 9.92 -7.21 1.90
CA GLN A 139 10.85 -7.87 0.99
C GLN A 139 10.23 -9.10 0.32
N LYS A 140 9.40 -9.86 1.03
CA LYS A 140 8.67 -11.01 0.47
C LYS A 140 7.70 -10.58 -0.63
N VAL A 141 6.95 -9.49 -0.42
CA VAL A 141 6.07 -8.91 -1.45
C VAL A 141 6.88 -8.45 -2.66
N HIS A 142 7.99 -7.73 -2.44
CA HIS A 142 8.88 -7.32 -3.53
C HIS A 142 9.40 -8.52 -4.34
N ALA A 143 9.83 -9.59 -3.66
CA ALA A 143 10.33 -10.80 -4.30
C ALA A 143 9.24 -11.54 -5.11
N ALA A 144 8.01 -11.57 -4.62
CA ALA A 144 6.88 -12.16 -5.34
C ALA A 144 6.59 -11.42 -6.64
N PHE A 145 6.59 -10.07 -6.62
CA PHE A 145 6.45 -9.26 -7.83
C PHE A 145 7.67 -9.35 -8.76
N ALA A 146 8.89 -9.47 -8.22
CA ALA A 146 10.09 -9.67 -9.03
C ALA A 146 10.05 -10.98 -9.82
N ALA A 147 9.45 -12.04 -9.26
CA ALA A 147 9.22 -13.28 -9.98
C ALA A 147 8.13 -13.18 -11.06
N CYS A 148 7.44 -12.04 -11.14
CA CYS A 148 6.53 -11.67 -12.22
C CYS A 148 7.20 -10.73 -13.24
N GLU A 149 8.54 -10.60 -13.21
CA GLU A 149 9.36 -9.69 -14.04
C GLU A 149 9.19 -8.21 -13.72
N ILE A 150 8.58 -7.89 -12.57
CA ILE A 150 8.49 -6.53 -12.05
C ILE A 150 9.67 -6.37 -11.07
N TYR A 151 10.87 -6.07 -11.58
CA TYR A 151 12.10 -6.06 -10.79
C TYR A 151 12.12 -5.01 -9.67
N TYR A 152 12.88 -5.26 -8.60
CA TYR A 152 12.93 -4.38 -7.42
C TYR A 152 13.27 -2.91 -7.74
N ALA A 153 14.22 -2.68 -8.66
CA ALA A 153 14.60 -1.32 -9.08
C ALA A 153 13.45 -0.59 -9.81
N THR A 154 12.65 -1.32 -10.60
CA THR A 154 11.47 -0.75 -11.22
C THR A 154 10.38 -0.52 -10.17
N GLN A 155 10.14 -1.45 -9.24
CA GLN A 155 9.16 -1.26 -8.15
C GLN A 155 9.36 0.04 -7.36
N SER A 156 10.59 0.39 -7.00
CA SER A 156 10.85 1.67 -6.32
C SER A 156 10.54 2.88 -7.21
N SER A 157 10.93 2.83 -8.49
CA SER A 157 10.68 3.90 -9.46
C SER A 157 9.19 4.07 -9.75
N ILE A 158 8.45 2.96 -9.87
CA ILE A 158 6.98 2.93 -9.99
C ILE A 158 6.34 3.63 -8.80
N GLY A 159 6.81 3.34 -7.58
CA GLY A 159 6.32 3.96 -6.36
C GLY A 159 6.58 5.46 -6.32
N THR A 160 7.78 5.90 -6.73
CA THR A 160 8.13 7.32 -6.81
C THR A 160 7.23 8.07 -7.79
N ASP A 161 6.98 7.50 -8.98
CA ASP A 161 6.16 8.18 -9.98
C ASP A 161 4.68 8.21 -9.63
N ALA A 162 4.20 7.26 -8.81
CA ALA A 162 2.86 7.31 -8.23
C ALA A 162 2.72 8.36 -7.10
N LEU A 163 3.83 8.83 -6.54
CA LEU A 163 3.88 9.92 -5.56
C LEU A 163 4.09 11.26 -6.26
N LEU A 164 3.43 12.29 -5.74
CA LEU A 164 3.67 13.68 -6.11
C LEU A 164 4.49 14.32 -5.01
N GLU A 165 5.73 14.64 -5.35
CA GLU A 165 6.62 15.47 -4.55
C GLU A 165 6.48 16.93 -5.00
N PRO A 166 6.43 17.91 -4.07
CA PRO A 166 6.71 17.80 -2.63
C PRO A 166 5.47 17.52 -1.74
N GLU A 167 4.28 17.34 -2.30
CA GLU A 167 3.05 17.23 -1.50
C GLU A 167 2.97 15.92 -0.69
N GLY A 168 3.79 14.92 -1.01
CA GLY A 168 3.78 13.61 -0.36
C GLY A 168 2.46 12.85 -0.55
N ARG A 169 1.66 13.23 -1.54
CA ARG A 169 0.37 12.61 -1.87
C ARG A 169 0.51 11.61 -3.02
N LEU A 170 -0.35 10.61 -3.04
CA LEU A 170 -0.50 9.77 -4.22
C LEU A 170 -1.20 10.54 -5.35
N ARG A 171 -0.80 10.25 -6.59
CA ARG A 171 -1.56 10.66 -7.77
C ARG A 171 -2.97 10.08 -7.70
N SER A 172 -3.94 10.91 -8.05
CA SER A 172 -5.31 10.45 -8.27
C SER A 172 -5.34 9.50 -9.47
N TYR A 173 -6.38 8.67 -9.54
CA TYR A 173 -6.55 7.75 -10.67
C TYR A 173 -6.53 8.47 -12.02
N ARG A 174 -7.15 9.65 -12.11
CA ARG A 174 -7.18 10.44 -13.35
C ARG A 174 -5.77 10.91 -13.77
N GLU A 175 -5.01 11.49 -12.85
CA GLU A 175 -3.63 11.93 -13.12
C GLU A 175 -2.73 10.75 -13.50
N PHE A 176 -3.00 9.57 -12.95
CA PHE A 176 -2.30 8.35 -13.29
C PHE A 176 -2.67 7.83 -14.68
N CYS A 177 -3.94 7.94 -15.09
CA CYS A 177 -4.34 7.60 -16.45
C CYS A 177 -3.66 8.48 -17.50
N ASP A 178 -3.50 9.77 -17.21
CA ASP A 178 -2.77 10.69 -18.11
C ASP A 178 -1.31 10.25 -18.26
N LEU A 179 -0.65 9.81 -17.18
CA LEU A 179 0.67 9.18 -17.24
C LEU A 179 0.71 7.92 -18.10
N LEU A 180 -0.26 7.02 -17.93
CA LEU A 180 -0.32 5.78 -18.70
C LEU A 180 -0.56 6.02 -20.19
N ALA A 181 -1.19 7.13 -20.57
CA ALA A 181 -1.43 7.48 -21.96
C ALA A 181 -0.15 7.97 -22.68
N GLU A 182 0.84 8.46 -21.93
CA GLU A 182 2.10 9.03 -22.43
C GLU A 182 3.22 7.97 -22.48
N PRO A 183 3.70 7.54 -23.67
CA PRO A 183 4.67 6.43 -23.79
C PRO A 183 5.95 6.62 -22.99
N ASP A 184 6.53 7.83 -23.05
CA ASP A 184 7.81 8.15 -22.40
C ASP A 184 7.73 8.08 -20.87
N ARG A 185 6.53 8.21 -20.31
CA ARG A 185 6.27 8.21 -18.86
C ARG A 185 5.68 6.90 -18.36
N ARG A 186 5.31 5.99 -19.27
CA ARG A 186 4.70 4.69 -19.00
C ARG A 186 5.72 3.57 -18.85
N VAL A 187 7.00 3.77 -19.22
CA VAL A 187 8.02 2.70 -19.31
C VAL A 187 8.08 1.79 -18.06
N TRP A 188 7.90 2.35 -16.86
CA TRP A 188 7.89 1.58 -15.61
C TRP A 188 6.58 0.83 -15.34
N ALA A 189 5.47 1.27 -15.92
CA ALA A 189 4.14 0.66 -15.77
C ALA A 189 3.95 -0.53 -16.73
N ASP A 190 4.73 -0.57 -17.81
CA ASP A 190 4.66 -1.64 -18.81
C ASP A 190 4.85 -3.04 -18.20
N PRO A 191 5.86 -3.31 -17.33
CA PRO A 191 5.99 -4.61 -16.69
C PRO A 191 4.78 -5.02 -15.85
N VAL A 192 4.18 -4.07 -15.11
CA VAL A 192 2.97 -4.32 -14.31
C VAL A 192 1.77 -4.61 -15.23
N THR A 193 1.65 -3.86 -16.32
CA THR A 193 0.58 -4.02 -17.30
C THR A 193 0.70 -5.36 -18.02
N TRP A 194 1.90 -5.72 -18.47
CA TRP A 194 2.20 -7.03 -19.06
C TRP A 194 1.83 -8.18 -18.14
N PHE A 195 2.25 -8.10 -16.86
CA PHE A 195 1.89 -9.10 -15.87
C PHE A 195 0.37 -9.25 -15.72
N LEU A 196 -0.36 -8.14 -15.61
CA LEU A 196 -1.82 -8.17 -15.43
C LEU A 196 -2.56 -8.67 -16.68
N ILE A 197 -2.10 -8.34 -17.88
CA ILE A 197 -2.63 -8.88 -19.13
C ILE A 197 -2.39 -10.39 -19.16
N ALA A 198 -1.15 -10.86 -18.95
CA ALA A 198 -0.82 -12.28 -18.95
C ALA A 198 -1.69 -13.07 -17.95
N VAL A 199 -1.82 -12.56 -16.72
CA VAL A 199 -2.71 -13.16 -15.72
C VAL A 199 -4.17 -13.15 -16.17
N ALA A 200 -4.66 -12.07 -16.79
CA ALA A 200 -6.02 -12.01 -17.31
C ALA A 200 -6.28 -13.05 -18.42
N HIS A 201 -5.26 -13.44 -19.18
CA HIS A 201 -5.30 -14.55 -20.14
C HIS A 201 -5.14 -15.94 -19.50
N GLY A 202 -5.09 -16.00 -18.17
CA GLY A 202 -4.96 -17.24 -17.43
C GLY A 202 -3.54 -17.80 -17.38
N GLU A 203 -2.56 -17.01 -17.80
CA GLU A 203 -1.14 -17.33 -17.71
C GLU A 203 -0.60 -16.96 -16.32
N ARG A 204 0.66 -17.34 -16.04
CA ARG A 204 1.39 -16.96 -14.82
C ARG A 204 0.69 -17.25 -13.49
N ARG A 205 -0.26 -18.20 -13.45
CA ARG A 205 -1.03 -18.56 -12.24
C ARG A 205 -0.14 -18.85 -11.01
N PRO A 206 0.97 -19.62 -11.13
CA PRO A 206 1.85 -19.85 -9.97
C PRO A 206 2.57 -18.59 -9.49
N ALA A 207 2.79 -17.60 -10.38
CA ALA A 207 3.37 -16.31 -10.00
C ALA A 207 2.32 -15.44 -9.30
N LEU A 208 1.10 -15.38 -9.82
CA LEU A 208 -0.03 -14.69 -9.18
C LEU A 208 -0.29 -15.22 -7.77
N GLN A 209 -0.32 -16.55 -7.60
CA GLN A 209 -0.58 -17.15 -6.30
C GLN A 209 0.49 -16.75 -5.27
N ARG A 210 1.77 -16.74 -5.66
CA ARG A 210 2.86 -16.28 -4.78
C ARG A 210 2.70 -14.81 -4.37
N VAL A 211 2.21 -13.97 -5.27
CA VAL A 211 1.90 -12.56 -4.94
C VAL A 211 0.72 -12.49 -3.96
N LEU A 212 -0.36 -13.22 -4.19
CA LEU A 212 -1.51 -13.28 -3.28
C LEU A 212 -1.11 -13.76 -1.88
N ASP A 213 -0.31 -14.82 -1.79
CA ASP A 213 0.17 -15.36 -0.51
C ASP A 213 1.02 -14.33 0.24
N ALA A 214 1.96 -13.67 -0.45
CA ALA A 214 2.79 -12.63 0.14
C ALA A 214 1.98 -11.41 0.64
N LEU A 215 0.99 -10.97 -0.15
CA LEU A 215 0.09 -9.88 0.24
C LEU A 215 -0.81 -10.29 1.41
N SER A 216 -1.29 -11.53 1.45
CA SER A 216 -2.11 -12.07 2.53
C SER A 216 -1.35 -12.08 3.86
N GLU A 217 -0.10 -12.55 3.84
CA GLU A 217 0.77 -12.53 5.02
C GLU A 217 1.09 -11.11 5.51
N LEU A 218 1.39 -10.19 4.60
CA LEU A 218 1.59 -8.78 4.95
C LEU A 218 0.31 -8.18 5.55
N SER A 219 -0.85 -8.44 4.96
CA SER A 219 -2.12 -7.92 5.43
C SER A 219 -2.47 -8.43 6.82
N ALA A 220 -2.27 -9.73 7.09
CA ALA A 220 -2.50 -10.33 8.40
C ALA A 220 -1.60 -9.70 9.47
N PHE A 221 -0.32 -9.52 9.16
CA PHE A 221 0.61 -8.83 10.05
C PHE A 221 0.18 -7.39 10.36
N LEU A 222 -0.29 -6.64 9.35
CA LEU A 222 -0.75 -5.26 9.54
C LEU A 222 -2.06 -5.19 10.33
N ASP A 223 -2.97 -6.15 10.14
CA ASP A 223 -4.21 -6.26 10.92
C ASP A 223 -3.91 -6.48 12.41
N ASP A 224 -3.00 -7.39 12.71
CA ASP A 224 -2.55 -7.69 14.07
C ASP A 224 -1.84 -6.49 14.70
N SER A 225 -0.94 -5.84 13.94
CA SER A 225 -0.13 -4.71 14.41
C SER A 225 -0.95 -3.45 14.71
N LEU A 226 -2.09 -3.27 14.03
CA LEU A 226 -2.94 -2.08 14.15
C LEU A 226 -4.22 -2.33 14.97
N ALA A 227 -4.42 -3.54 15.48
CA ALA A 227 -5.70 -3.98 16.07
C ALA A 227 -6.92 -3.68 15.17
N GLY A 228 -6.70 -3.63 13.84
CA GLY A 228 -7.63 -3.07 12.87
C GLY A 228 -8.74 -4.03 12.40
N GLY A 229 -8.77 -5.25 12.95
CA GLY A 229 -9.62 -6.35 12.46
C GLY A 229 -9.18 -6.87 11.08
N ALA A 230 -9.89 -7.85 10.53
CA ALA A 230 -9.50 -8.53 9.29
C ALA A 230 -9.78 -7.70 8.02
N SER A 231 -8.80 -6.92 7.55
CA SER A 231 -8.91 -5.99 6.41
C SER A 231 -9.32 -6.69 5.12
N LEU A 232 -8.70 -7.84 4.81
CA LEU A 232 -9.06 -8.62 3.61
C LEU A 232 -10.52 -9.06 3.65
N ARG A 233 -10.99 -9.58 4.78
CA ARG A 233 -12.40 -10.01 4.94
C ARG A 233 -13.34 -8.83 4.84
N ALA A 234 -13.02 -7.71 5.49
CA ALA A 234 -13.81 -6.49 5.41
C ALA A 234 -13.93 -6.00 3.95
N ARG A 235 -12.83 -6.06 3.18
CA ARG A 235 -12.84 -5.64 1.79
C ARG A 235 -13.68 -6.54 0.88
N HIS A 236 -13.53 -7.86 1.01
CA HIS A 236 -14.36 -8.83 0.27
C HIS A 236 -15.84 -8.68 0.64
N GLY A 237 -16.14 -8.47 1.93
CA GLY A 237 -17.50 -8.25 2.41
C GLY A 237 -18.14 -6.98 1.85
N ALA A 238 -17.40 -5.87 1.78
CA ALA A 238 -17.90 -4.62 1.21
C ALA A 238 -18.31 -4.75 -0.28
N GLU A 239 -17.62 -5.60 -1.04
CA GLU A 239 -17.95 -5.83 -2.45
C GLU A 239 -19.21 -6.68 -2.62
N ILE A 240 -19.41 -7.69 -1.77
CA ILE A 240 -20.62 -8.54 -1.78
C ILE A 240 -21.88 -7.71 -1.48
N HIS A 241 -21.76 -6.70 -0.62
CA HIS A 241 -22.88 -5.84 -0.21
C HIS A 241 -23.06 -4.61 -1.10
N ARG A 242 -22.20 -4.40 -2.11
CA ARG A 242 -22.46 -3.38 -3.11
C ARG A 242 -23.69 -3.84 -3.91
N PRO A 243 -24.84 -3.15 -3.84
CA PRO A 243 -25.99 -3.52 -4.63
C PRO A 243 -25.53 -3.55 -6.09
N ARG A 244 -25.63 -4.73 -6.70
CA ARG A 244 -25.23 -5.00 -8.08
C ARG A 244 -26.14 -4.13 -8.95
N GLY A 245 -25.73 -2.89 -9.17
CA GLY A 245 -26.51 -1.90 -9.89
C GLY A 245 -26.83 -2.46 -11.26
N GLY A 246 -28.11 -2.73 -11.49
CA GLY A 246 -28.60 -3.08 -12.81
C GLY A 246 -28.14 -2.01 -13.78
N SER A 247 -27.57 -2.43 -14.90
CA SER A 247 -27.40 -1.56 -16.06
C SER A 247 -28.68 -0.77 -16.28
N PRO A 248 -28.63 0.54 -16.57
CA PRO A 248 -29.79 1.25 -17.08
C PRO A 248 -30.09 0.63 -18.45
N GLY A 249 -31.03 -0.32 -18.45
CA GLY A 249 -31.60 -0.87 -19.67
C GLY A 249 -32.21 0.28 -20.46
N THR A 250 -31.77 0.41 -21.70
CA THR A 250 -32.41 1.20 -22.75
C THR A 250 -33.87 0.78 -22.87
N GLY A 251 -34.76 1.50 -22.19
CA GLY A 251 -36.21 1.34 -22.28
C GLY A 251 -36.78 2.37 -23.23
N THR A 252 -36.76 2.07 -24.52
CA THR A 252 -37.50 2.78 -25.54
C THR A 252 -38.95 2.27 -25.55
N GLY A 253 -39.90 3.14 -25.22
CA GLY A 253 -41.22 3.15 -25.86
C GLY A 253 -42.44 2.71 -25.02
N PRO A 254 -43.63 3.29 -25.30
CA PRO A 254 -44.75 3.41 -24.36
C PRO A 254 -45.89 2.44 -24.65
N GLY A 255 -46.71 2.13 -23.64
CA GLY A 255 -47.93 1.33 -23.82
C GLY A 255 -48.89 1.48 -22.64
N ALA A 256 -50.05 2.05 -22.92
CA ALA A 256 -51.18 2.22 -22.02
C ALA A 256 -52.09 0.97 -21.98
N GLY A 257 -52.86 0.81 -20.90
CA GLY A 257 -53.99 -0.13 -20.72
C GLY A 257 -53.85 -0.92 -19.41
N ALA A 258 -54.56 -0.62 -18.31
CA ALA A 258 -56.01 -0.68 -18.03
C ALA A 258 -56.56 -2.12 -17.79
N GLY A 259 -57.07 -2.35 -16.55
CA GLY A 259 -57.91 -3.50 -16.12
C GLY A 259 -57.13 -4.79 -15.84
N GLY A 260 -57.40 -5.61 -14.82
CA GLY A 260 -58.49 -5.74 -13.86
C GLY A 260 -58.38 -7.16 -13.23
N ASP A 261 -59.11 -7.35 -12.14
CA ASP A 261 -59.57 -8.63 -11.56
C ASP A 261 -58.64 -9.56 -10.75
N LEU A 262 -58.87 -9.49 -9.43
CA LEU A 262 -59.35 -10.56 -8.52
C LEU A 262 -59.27 -12.01 -9.00
N GLY A 263 -58.60 -12.85 -8.20
CA GLY A 263 -58.70 -14.30 -8.27
C GLY A 263 -58.10 -14.97 -7.05
N ALA A 264 -58.95 -15.24 -6.05
CA ALA A 264 -58.64 -16.02 -4.87
C ALA A 264 -58.36 -17.50 -5.22
N ALA A 265 -57.36 -18.11 -4.58
CA ALA A 265 -57.32 -19.56 -4.41
C ALA A 265 -56.66 -19.91 -3.09
N ALA A 266 -57.46 -20.56 -2.25
CA ALA A 266 -57.10 -21.15 -0.98
C ALA A 266 -56.17 -22.36 -1.17
N GLY A 267 -55.28 -22.58 -0.21
CA GLY A 267 -54.47 -23.78 -0.11
C GLY A 267 -53.99 -23.97 1.32
N ALA A 268 -54.79 -24.68 2.10
CA ALA A 268 -54.49 -25.10 3.47
C ALA A 268 -53.39 -26.17 3.47
N GLY A 269 -52.46 -26.07 4.43
CA GLY A 269 -51.44 -27.07 4.70
C GLY A 269 -50.86 -26.88 6.10
N SER A 270 -51.45 -27.56 7.07
CA SER A 270 -50.96 -27.69 8.44
C SER A 270 -49.79 -28.68 8.52
N GLY A 271 -48.76 -28.37 9.31
CA GLY A 271 -47.75 -29.33 9.80
C GLY A 271 -46.58 -28.63 10.52
N PRO A 272 -46.01 -29.20 11.61
CA PRO A 272 -45.72 -28.42 12.82
C PRO A 272 -44.26 -28.05 13.08
N ASP A 273 -44.13 -27.06 13.97
CA ASP A 273 -43.04 -26.69 14.88
C ASP A 273 -41.72 -27.50 14.87
N ALA A 274 -40.62 -26.78 14.63
CA ALA A 274 -39.36 -26.94 15.37
C ALA A 274 -38.60 -25.61 15.35
N GLY A 275 -38.53 -24.97 16.52
CA GLY A 275 -38.00 -23.62 16.70
C GLY A 275 -36.49 -23.49 16.46
N VAL A 276 -36.11 -22.34 15.90
CA VAL A 276 -34.80 -21.71 16.11
C VAL A 276 -35.02 -20.22 16.21
N GLY A 277 -34.60 -19.64 17.33
CA GLY A 277 -34.90 -18.26 17.74
C GLY A 277 -34.39 -17.22 16.75
N ARG A 278 -35.30 -16.36 16.28
CA ARG A 278 -34.94 -15.07 15.70
C ARG A 278 -34.62 -14.08 16.82
N GLY A 279 -33.33 -13.84 17.02
CA GLY A 279 -32.83 -12.73 17.80
C GLY A 279 -33.37 -11.41 17.25
N ARG A 280 -34.15 -10.73 18.08
CA ARG A 280 -34.68 -9.39 17.87
C ARG A 280 -33.51 -8.41 17.91
N VAL A 281 -33.13 -7.84 16.76
CA VAL A 281 -32.19 -6.71 16.72
C VAL A 281 -32.85 -5.50 17.39
N PRO A 282 -32.23 -4.87 18.40
CA PRO A 282 -32.76 -3.66 19.00
C PRO A 282 -32.67 -2.50 18.01
N SER A 283 -33.83 -1.89 17.75
CA SER A 283 -33.96 -0.61 17.06
C SER A 283 -33.30 0.48 17.90
N LEU A 284 -32.16 1.00 17.43
CA LEU A 284 -31.49 2.13 18.06
C LEU A 284 -32.23 3.41 17.67
N SER A 285 -32.81 4.08 18.68
CA SER A 285 -33.38 5.42 18.52
C SER A 285 -32.27 6.41 18.19
N PRO A 286 -32.50 7.37 17.27
CA PRO A 286 -31.48 8.37 16.93
C PRO A 286 -31.27 9.32 18.10
N HIS A 287 -30.05 9.35 18.64
CA HIS A 287 -29.63 10.37 19.58
C HIS A 287 -29.47 11.72 18.86
N PRO A 288 -29.88 12.84 19.49
CA PRO A 288 -29.77 14.17 18.90
C PRO A 288 -28.30 14.57 18.67
N ILE A 289 -28.04 15.13 17.50
CA ILE A 289 -26.73 15.66 17.07
C ILE A 289 -26.38 16.87 17.97
N PRO A 290 -25.20 16.91 18.61
CA PRO A 290 -24.74 18.07 19.37
C PRO A 290 -24.64 19.31 18.48
N ALA A 291 -25.06 20.46 19.00
CA ALA A 291 -24.97 21.73 18.29
C ALA A 291 -23.51 22.09 17.95
N PRO A 292 -23.25 22.76 16.81
CA PRO A 292 -21.91 23.19 16.41
C PRO A 292 -21.27 24.06 17.49
N GLY A 293 -20.04 23.71 17.89
CA GLY A 293 -19.23 24.53 18.78
C GLY A 293 -18.82 25.86 18.12
N PRO A 294 -18.39 26.85 18.92
CA PRO A 294 -18.01 28.17 18.43
C PRO A 294 -16.81 28.12 17.47
N ASP A 295 -16.90 28.96 16.44
CA ASP A 295 -15.95 29.14 15.35
C ASP A 295 -14.55 29.48 15.88
N PRO A 296 -13.47 28.78 15.46
CA PRO A 296 -12.13 29.07 15.93
C PRO A 296 -11.66 30.47 15.52
N SER A 297 -11.08 31.16 16.49
CA SER A 297 -10.50 32.50 16.38
C SER A 297 -9.47 32.60 15.23
N PRO A 298 -9.42 33.73 14.50
CA PRO A 298 -8.54 33.87 13.33
C PRO A 298 -7.06 33.72 13.66
N ASP A 299 -6.35 33.00 12.78
CA ASP A 299 -4.91 32.71 12.86
C ASP A 299 -4.06 34.00 12.84
N PRO A 300 -2.95 34.04 13.59
CA PRO A 300 -2.05 35.18 13.61
C PRO A 300 -1.33 35.37 12.27
N VAL A 301 -1.41 36.60 11.74
CA VAL A 301 -0.76 37.05 10.51
C VAL A 301 0.76 36.82 10.58
N LEU A 302 1.26 35.95 9.71
CA LEU A 302 2.70 35.68 9.58
C LEU A 302 3.42 36.93 9.05
N ARG A 303 4.48 37.34 9.76
CA ARG A 303 5.36 38.44 9.33
C ARG A 303 6.17 38.03 8.09
N PRO A 304 6.47 38.97 7.16
CA PRO A 304 7.25 38.69 5.97
C PRO A 304 8.67 38.21 6.31
N ILE A 305 9.10 37.14 5.63
CA ILE A 305 10.46 36.60 5.72
C ILE A 305 11.41 37.53 4.94
N PRO A 306 12.58 37.90 5.49
CA PRO A 306 13.58 38.70 4.78
C PRO A 306 14.09 38.01 3.51
N ALA A 307 14.30 38.78 2.44
CA ALA A 307 14.77 38.29 1.15
C ALA A 307 16.16 37.64 1.24
N PRO A 308 16.44 36.57 0.47
CA PRO A 308 17.74 35.91 0.43
C PRO A 308 18.83 36.85 -0.07
N GLY A 309 19.98 36.86 0.63
CA GLY A 309 21.18 37.58 0.20
C GLY A 309 21.79 37.00 -1.08
N PRO A 310 22.70 37.76 -1.74
CA PRO A 310 23.28 37.38 -3.02
C PRO A 310 24.09 36.07 -2.91
N ASN A 311 23.77 35.17 -3.84
CA ASN A 311 24.29 33.82 -3.96
C ASN A 311 25.81 33.83 -4.22
N SER A 312 26.60 33.23 -3.32
CA SER A 312 28.02 32.97 -3.55
C SER A 312 28.17 32.08 -4.78
N GLY A 313 29.01 32.48 -5.73
CA GLY A 313 29.23 31.77 -6.99
C GLY A 313 29.69 30.32 -6.81
N PRO A 314 29.57 29.50 -7.86
CA PRO A 314 29.85 28.06 -7.79
C PRO A 314 31.31 27.78 -7.43
N ASP A 315 31.51 26.83 -6.52
CA ASP A 315 32.82 26.30 -6.14
C ASP A 315 33.57 25.76 -7.37
N PRO A 316 34.89 26.01 -7.48
CA PRO A 316 35.69 25.51 -8.59
C PRO A 316 35.75 23.99 -8.60
N VAL A 317 35.45 23.42 -9.77
CA VAL A 317 35.46 21.97 -10.03
C VAL A 317 36.85 21.37 -9.75
N PRO A 318 36.94 20.26 -8.99
CA PRO A 318 38.21 19.56 -8.76
C PRO A 318 38.86 19.11 -10.07
N ARG A 319 40.16 19.37 -10.23
CA ARG A 319 40.92 18.91 -11.40
C ARG A 319 40.97 17.37 -11.45
N PRO A 320 40.87 16.75 -12.63
CA PRO A 320 41.03 15.31 -12.78
C PRO A 320 42.40 14.82 -12.28
N ASN A 321 42.39 13.70 -11.57
CA ASN A 321 43.59 13.03 -11.09
C ASN A 321 44.34 12.41 -12.29
N PRO A 322 45.68 12.54 -12.40
CA PRO A 322 46.44 11.95 -13.49
C PRO A 322 46.29 10.42 -13.53
N ASP A 323 46.08 9.90 -14.73
CA ASP A 323 45.89 8.49 -15.04
C ASP A 323 47.11 7.65 -14.59
N PRO A 324 46.94 6.56 -13.80
CA PRO A 324 48.03 5.67 -13.45
C PRO A 324 48.60 5.01 -14.70
N GLY A 325 49.89 5.25 -14.96
CA GLY A 325 50.60 4.68 -16.11
C GLY A 325 50.53 3.15 -16.21
N PRO A 326 50.84 2.60 -17.39
CA PRO A 326 50.63 1.18 -17.69
C PRO A 326 51.41 0.25 -16.74
N ARG A 327 50.71 -0.76 -16.24
CA ARG A 327 51.28 -1.84 -15.41
C ARG A 327 52.40 -2.59 -16.16
N PRO A 328 53.52 -2.92 -15.49
CA PRO A 328 54.54 -3.80 -16.04
C PRO A 328 53.96 -5.18 -16.40
N GLY A 329 54.31 -5.69 -17.58
CA GLY A 329 53.92 -7.01 -18.06
C GLY A 329 54.57 -8.15 -17.26
N PRO A 330 53.99 -9.36 -17.30
CA PRO A 330 54.49 -10.51 -16.55
C PRO A 330 55.84 -10.99 -17.08
N GLU A 331 56.74 -11.33 -16.15
CA GLU A 331 58.05 -11.93 -16.42
C GLU A 331 57.91 -13.30 -17.12
N PRO A 332 58.75 -13.62 -18.13
CA PRO A 332 58.81 -14.93 -18.74
C PRO A 332 59.36 -15.99 -17.76
N GLY A 333 58.51 -16.96 -17.42
CA GLY A 333 58.89 -18.13 -16.62
C GLY A 333 59.88 -19.03 -17.37
N ALA A 334 60.95 -19.41 -16.68
CA ALA A 334 61.96 -20.35 -17.13
C ALA A 334 61.38 -21.78 -17.29
N GLY A 335 61.54 -22.38 -18.46
CA GLY A 335 61.80 -23.83 -18.57
C GLY A 335 63.31 -24.10 -18.47
N PRO A 336 63.81 -25.35 -18.62
CA PRO A 336 63.11 -26.61 -18.87
C PRO A 336 63.54 -27.76 -17.91
N GLY A 337 62.71 -28.80 -17.80
CA GLY A 337 63.06 -30.06 -17.14
C GLY A 337 62.73 -31.23 -18.06
N LEU A 338 63.78 -31.75 -18.72
CA LEU A 338 63.80 -32.98 -19.49
C LEU A 338 63.46 -34.16 -18.56
N ASP A 339 62.55 -35.04 -18.95
CA ASP A 339 62.66 -36.44 -18.56
C ASP A 339 62.22 -37.37 -19.69
N ALA A 340 62.95 -38.45 -19.81
CA ALA A 340 63.05 -39.32 -20.96
C ALA A 340 62.31 -40.65 -20.73
N GLY A 341 61.74 -41.18 -21.81
CA GLY A 341 61.76 -42.61 -22.08
C GLY A 341 60.55 -43.44 -21.63
N GLN A 342 59.77 -43.90 -22.62
CA GLN A 342 59.34 -45.29 -22.86
C GLN A 342 58.40 -45.23 -24.08
N GLY A 343 58.81 -45.60 -25.30
CA GLY A 343 58.90 -46.98 -25.78
C GLY A 343 57.64 -47.35 -26.57
N PRO A 344 57.68 -47.57 -27.90
CA PRO A 344 56.51 -47.93 -28.69
C PRO A 344 56.34 -49.46 -28.76
N ASP A 345 55.10 -49.94 -28.83
CA ASP A 345 54.82 -51.30 -29.29
C ASP A 345 53.64 -51.28 -30.28
N PRO A 346 53.70 -52.07 -31.37
CA PRO A 346 52.95 -51.83 -32.60
C PRO A 346 51.64 -52.64 -32.66
N GLY A 347 50.77 -52.23 -33.60
CA GLY A 347 49.63 -53.02 -34.05
C GLY A 347 50.04 -54.33 -34.75
N PRO A 348 49.07 -55.10 -35.26
CA PRO A 348 48.25 -54.65 -36.40
C PRO A 348 46.76 -54.40 -36.12
#